data_AF-A0A6A2F994-F1
#
_entry.id   AF-A0A6A2F994-F1
#
_cell.length_a   1.000
_cell.length_b   1.000
_cell.length_c   1.000
_cell.angle_alpha   90.00
_cell.angle_beta   90.00
_cell.angle_gamma   90.00
#
_symmetry.space_group_name_H-M   'P 1'
#
loop_
_entity.id
_entity.type
_entity.pdbx_description
1 polymer ?
#
loop_
_entity_poly.entity_id
_entity_poly.type
_entity_poly.pdbx_seq_one_letter_code
_entity_poly.pdbx_strand_id
1 'polypeptide(L)'
;MNISDDSSKLVFTIDQVRNILGDSNQSKYIFRYLDKWGASTCVVEKRYIDKDYIIDYSKFYARSFKEYDKFTTRLHFFSEAFSDDVFENALIKGDEIFFEKLRKSYLGFVVKKPIENSIGDPLIGRTILKKYPADDNKENEDLFHISDKYNVSLFGIPLEIDSLPFQPQDRAVGACATAACWTALHPLNTLFGVQKYSPFEVTEKSVSFPSLEERNFPSTGLTLLQMKSYFNSINLETEFIDIEKIKKLKDYTSKDDIVIDAVRAFTGMGLPVIAALILFTDEFLFGWDEIPGNDNRRLIEFLIRNFGINWVEFAEIAKTDDNRSIKLSYENNFLSLKLNNEISKVELKINESTIAEFHTKIEYGKVNIYKKNLHGKHAAVISGYNQEEGIIKELYIHDDQIGPYSRVLPVGNFTQWRNEWTELYGCSDVLVYKLMVPIYPKIRMSFISVYQGFLKKKRKLEKRQEGLIPQLYLMQVKKYKKFLLKKTFNNKIDILKRPFPRFVWIIRLLFRNTPTQDYIYDGTSVYLKEKSIDFKN
;
A
#
# COMPACT_ATOMS: atom_id res chain seq x y z
N MET A 1 -12.71 -12.30 -32.89
CA MET A 1 -13.15 -11.39 -33.97
C MET A 1 -12.15 -10.25 -34.02
N ASN A 2 -11.36 -10.20 -35.09
CA ASN A 2 -10.42 -9.11 -35.32
C ASN A 2 -11.22 -7.81 -35.49
N ILE A 3 -11.06 -6.89 -34.55
CA ILE A 3 -11.50 -5.51 -34.73
C ILE A 3 -10.71 -5.00 -35.93
N SER A 4 -11.39 -4.79 -37.05
CA SER A 4 -10.86 -4.10 -38.22
C SER A 4 -10.21 -2.80 -37.76
N ASP A 5 -9.03 -2.54 -38.29
CA ASP A 5 -8.23 -1.33 -38.06
C ASP A 5 -8.93 -0.10 -38.67
N ASP A 6 -10.07 0.28 -38.09
CA ASP A 6 -10.74 1.53 -38.36
C ASP A 6 -9.90 2.63 -37.69
N SER A 7 -8.89 3.07 -38.43
CA SER A 7 -7.83 3.95 -37.94
C SER A 7 -8.32 5.33 -37.47
N SER A 8 -9.58 5.69 -37.73
CA SER A 8 -10.21 6.96 -37.35
C SER A 8 -10.93 6.95 -36.00
N LYS A 9 -11.50 5.82 -35.58
CA LYS A 9 -12.38 5.80 -34.39
C LYS A 9 -11.65 6.17 -33.10
N LEU A 10 -12.19 7.14 -32.36
CA LEU A 10 -11.61 7.68 -31.13
C LEU A 10 -12.39 7.29 -29.87
N VAL A 11 -13.71 7.14 -29.97
CA VAL A 11 -14.61 6.90 -28.82
C VAL A 11 -15.06 5.45 -28.76
N PHE A 12 -14.91 4.84 -27.59
CA PHE A 12 -15.20 3.43 -27.34
C PHE A 12 -16.07 3.27 -26.10
N THR A 13 -16.91 2.23 -26.11
CA THR A 13 -17.60 1.75 -24.90
C THR A 13 -16.61 1.10 -23.94
N ILE A 14 -16.93 1.03 -22.64
CA ILE A 14 -16.05 0.41 -21.65
C ILE A 14 -15.74 -1.06 -21.98
N ASP A 15 -16.72 -1.82 -22.47
CA ASP A 15 -16.51 -3.22 -22.87
C ASP A 15 -15.56 -3.36 -24.06
N GLN A 16 -15.62 -2.45 -25.03
CA GLN A 16 -14.64 -2.44 -26.13
C GLN A 16 -13.22 -2.13 -25.62
N VAL A 17 -13.09 -1.25 -24.63
CA VAL A 17 -11.78 -0.89 -24.05
C VAL A 17 -11.18 -2.02 -23.21
N ARG A 18 -11.98 -2.92 -22.64
CA ARG A 18 -11.47 -4.14 -21.96
C ARG A 18 -10.58 -4.95 -22.90
N ASN A 19 -11.00 -5.13 -24.15
CA ASN A 19 -10.19 -5.82 -25.17
C ASN A 19 -8.88 -5.08 -25.51
N ILE A 20 -8.81 -3.76 -25.28
CA ILE A 20 -7.62 -2.96 -25.54
C ILE A 20 -6.60 -3.10 -24.41
N LEU A 21 -7.05 -3.07 -23.15
CA LEU A 21 -6.21 -3.15 -21.94
C LEU A 21 -5.83 -4.59 -21.54
N GLY A 22 -6.44 -5.60 -22.15
CA GLY A 22 -6.18 -7.01 -21.86
C GLY A 22 -6.74 -7.44 -20.50
N ASP A 23 -6.38 -8.66 -20.08
CA ASP A 23 -7.02 -9.37 -18.96
C ASP A 23 -6.14 -9.50 -17.71
N SER A 24 -5.11 -8.67 -17.61
CA SER A 24 -4.25 -8.60 -16.43
C SER A 24 -5.04 -8.30 -15.15
N ASN A 25 -4.52 -8.71 -14.00
CA ASN A 25 -5.15 -8.44 -12.70
C ASN A 25 -5.39 -6.94 -12.48
N GLN A 26 -4.42 -6.11 -12.86
CA GLN A 26 -4.51 -4.66 -12.78
C GLN A 26 -5.56 -4.09 -13.73
N SER A 27 -5.69 -4.63 -14.94
CA SER A 27 -6.76 -4.27 -15.87
C SER A 27 -8.14 -4.56 -15.26
N LYS A 28 -8.34 -5.79 -14.77
CA LYS A 28 -9.57 -6.21 -14.09
C LYS A 28 -9.89 -5.32 -12.88
N TYR A 29 -8.88 -4.99 -12.07
CA TYR A 29 -9.03 -4.07 -10.95
C TYR A 29 -9.46 -2.68 -11.41
N ILE A 30 -8.79 -2.10 -12.42
CA ILE A 30 -9.09 -0.77 -12.94
C ILE A 30 -10.53 -0.69 -13.46
N PHE A 31 -11.03 -1.71 -14.17
CA PHE A 31 -12.41 -1.73 -14.62
C PHE A 31 -13.40 -1.86 -13.47
N ARG A 32 -13.14 -2.71 -12.46
CA ARG A 32 -13.93 -2.75 -11.21
C ARG A 32 -13.93 -1.39 -10.49
N TYR A 33 -12.82 -0.68 -10.54
CA TYR A 33 -12.69 0.63 -9.92
C TYR A 33 -13.49 1.69 -10.69
N LEU A 34 -13.37 1.73 -12.03
CA LEU A 34 -14.10 2.64 -12.91
C LEU A 34 -15.62 2.41 -12.91
N ASP A 35 -16.06 1.17 -12.73
CA ASP A 35 -17.49 0.82 -12.62
C ASP A 35 -18.16 1.55 -11.44
N LYS A 36 -17.46 1.65 -10.30
CA LYS A 36 -17.93 2.44 -9.13
C LYS A 36 -18.09 3.94 -9.43
N TRP A 37 -17.46 4.43 -10.49
CA TRP A 37 -17.53 5.82 -10.94
C TRP A 37 -18.53 6.06 -12.07
N GLY A 38 -19.27 5.02 -12.47
CA GLY A 38 -20.21 5.10 -13.58
C GLY A 38 -19.51 5.44 -14.91
N ALA A 39 -18.29 4.94 -15.12
CA ALA A 39 -17.60 5.11 -16.39
C ALA A 39 -18.45 4.56 -17.54
N SER A 40 -18.74 5.42 -18.51
CA SER A 40 -19.65 5.12 -19.63
C SER A 40 -18.93 5.06 -20.96
N THR A 41 -17.98 5.98 -21.17
CA THR A 41 -17.20 6.06 -22.42
C THR A 41 -15.73 6.25 -22.17
N CYS A 42 -14.94 5.90 -23.19
CA CYS A 42 -13.51 6.11 -23.21
C CYS A 42 -13.08 6.71 -24.55
N VAL A 43 -12.25 7.75 -24.50
CA VAL A 43 -11.56 8.30 -25.67
C VAL A 43 -10.15 7.71 -25.73
N VAL A 44 -9.78 7.16 -26.89
CA VAL A 44 -8.51 6.47 -27.11
C VAL A 44 -7.57 7.35 -27.91
N GLU A 45 -6.50 7.80 -27.27
CA GLU A 45 -5.42 8.55 -27.90
C GLU A 45 -4.27 7.59 -28.26
N LYS A 46 -4.23 7.20 -29.54
CA LYS A 46 -3.14 6.41 -30.09
C LYS A 46 -1.89 7.27 -30.28
N ARG A 47 -0.73 6.62 -30.37
CA ARG A 47 0.57 7.26 -30.63
C ARG A 47 0.99 8.31 -29.58
N TYR A 48 0.54 8.16 -28.34
CA TYR A 48 0.84 9.06 -27.22
C TYR A 48 2.28 8.86 -26.72
N ILE A 49 3.03 9.94 -26.53
CA ILE A 49 4.37 9.90 -25.93
C ILE A 49 4.23 10.08 -24.42
N ASP A 50 4.22 8.97 -23.68
CA ASP A 50 4.28 9.03 -22.23
C ASP A 50 5.69 9.38 -21.76
N LYS A 51 5.78 10.36 -20.85
CA LYS A 51 7.07 10.88 -20.35
C LYS A 51 7.90 9.80 -19.67
N ASP A 52 7.28 8.96 -18.85
CA ASP A 52 8.01 7.97 -18.06
C ASP A 52 8.43 6.82 -18.98
N TYR A 53 7.51 6.34 -19.83
CA TYR A 53 7.81 5.27 -20.77
C TYR A 53 8.86 5.63 -21.82
N ILE A 54 8.86 6.85 -22.38
CA ILE A 54 9.84 7.19 -23.44
C ILE A 54 11.28 7.15 -22.91
N ILE A 55 11.48 7.46 -21.63
CA ILE A 55 12.78 7.36 -20.96
C ILE A 55 13.14 5.89 -20.78
N ASP A 56 12.23 5.10 -20.21
CA ASP A 56 12.42 3.65 -20.01
C ASP A 56 12.71 2.93 -21.35
N TYR A 57 11.98 3.29 -22.40
CA TYR A 57 12.19 2.85 -23.78
C TYR A 57 13.60 3.17 -24.26
N SER A 58 14.01 4.44 -24.18
CA SER A 58 15.33 4.87 -24.67
C SER A 58 16.50 4.21 -23.96
N LYS A 59 16.36 3.95 -22.65
CA LYS A 59 17.42 3.41 -21.81
C LYS A 59 17.49 1.88 -21.86
N PHE A 60 16.36 1.20 -22.09
CA PHE A 60 16.27 -0.26 -22.06
C PHE A 60 15.76 -0.86 -23.38
N TYR A 61 14.50 -0.62 -23.74
CA TYR A 61 13.82 -1.36 -24.82
C TYR A 61 14.37 -1.08 -26.22
N ALA A 62 14.83 0.14 -26.49
CA ALA A 62 15.41 0.52 -27.78
C ALA A 62 16.70 -0.26 -28.14
N ARG A 63 17.27 -0.99 -27.18
CA ARG A 63 18.50 -1.78 -27.32
C ARG A 63 18.23 -3.29 -27.36
N SER A 64 16.97 -3.69 -27.34
CA SER A 64 16.54 -5.09 -27.35
C SER A 64 16.44 -5.63 -28.79
N PHE A 65 16.56 -6.95 -28.96
CA PHE A 65 16.36 -7.61 -30.26
C PHE A 65 14.89 -7.56 -30.71
N LYS A 66 13.93 -7.75 -29.78
CA LYS A 66 12.50 -7.52 -30.06
C LYS A 66 12.29 -6.03 -30.30
N GLU A 67 11.68 -5.68 -31.43
CA GLU A 67 11.28 -4.31 -31.71
C GLU A 67 10.07 -3.94 -30.85
N TYR A 68 10.21 -2.87 -30.07
CA TYR A 68 9.14 -2.28 -29.27
C TYR A 68 8.80 -0.91 -29.85
N ASP A 69 7.51 -0.54 -29.85
CA ASP A 69 7.11 0.82 -30.20
C ASP A 69 7.50 1.78 -29.07
N LYS A 70 7.92 2.98 -29.44
CA LYS A 70 8.15 4.09 -28.51
C LYS A 70 6.85 4.76 -28.10
N PHE A 71 5.79 4.61 -28.90
CA PHE A 71 4.50 5.21 -28.62
C PHE A 71 3.63 4.31 -27.74
N THR A 72 2.88 4.96 -26.86
CA THR A 72 1.88 4.32 -26.00
C THR A 72 0.47 4.66 -26.48
N THR A 73 -0.55 4.04 -25.88
CA THR A 73 -1.94 4.43 -26.06
C THR A 73 -2.48 4.98 -24.74
N ARG A 74 -3.08 6.17 -24.74
CA ARG A 74 -3.69 6.77 -23.55
C ARG A 74 -5.20 6.70 -23.64
N LEU A 75 -5.82 6.15 -22.61
CA LEU A 75 -7.25 5.87 -22.53
C LEU A 75 -7.87 6.84 -21.53
N HIS A 76 -8.75 7.73 -21.99
CA HIS A 76 -9.42 8.74 -21.17
C HIS A 76 -10.83 8.31 -20.83
N PHE A 77 -11.15 8.20 -19.55
CA PHE A 77 -12.45 7.70 -19.10
C PHE A 77 -13.38 8.84 -18.71
N PHE A 78 -14.66 8.71 -19.07
CA PHE A 78 -15.71 9.67 -18.77
C PHE A 78 -16.94 8.97 -18.22
N SER A 79 -17.60 9.60 -17.25
CA SER A 79 -18.89 9.12 -16.74
C SER A 79 -20.06 9.41 -17.68
N GLU A 80 -19.85 10.30 -18.66
CA GLU A 80 -20.85 10.68 -19.65
C GLU A 80 -20.86 9.72 -20.85
N ALA A 81 -22.05 9.44 -21.39
CA ALA A 81 -22.17 8.70 -22.65
C ALA A 81 -22.21 9.65 -23.86
N PHE A 82 -21.39 9.36 -24.87
CA PHE A 82 -21.35 10.07 -26.15
C PHE A 82 -20.79 9.15 -27.25
N SER A 83 -21.14 9.42 -28.51
CA SER A 83 -20.65 8.66 -29.67
C SER A 83 -19.40 9.30 -30.27
N ASP A 84 -18.74 8.55 -31.16
CA ASP A 84 -17.59 9.01 -31.93
C ASP A 84 -17.94 10.23 -32.80
N ASP A 85 -19.06 10.17 -33.54
CA ASP A 85 -19.54 11.28 -34.37
C ASP A 85 -19.77 12.57 -33.57
N VAL A 86 -20.32 12.46 -32.35
CA VAL A 86 -20.56 13.63 -31.49
C VAL A 86 -19.24 14.25 -31.05
N PHE A 87 -18.27 13.41 -30.66
CA PHE A 87 -16.94 13.86 -30.25
C PHE A 87 -16.17 14.51 -31.40
N GLU A 88 -16.16 13.89 -32.58
CA GLU A 88 -15.51 14.45 -33.77
C GLU A 88 -16.14 15.78 -34.19
N ASN A 89 -17.47 15.86 -34.23
CA ASN A 89 -18.18 17.10 -34.55
C ASN A 89 -17.86 18.22 -33.54
N ALA A 90 -17.73 17.88 -32.25
CA ALA A 90 -17.35 18.84 -31.22
C ALA A 90 -15.92 19.36 -31.43
N LEU A 91 -14.98 18.49 -31.84
CA LEU A 91 -13.60 18.89 -32.19
C LEU A 91 -13.58 19.82 -33.40
N ILE A 92 -14.31 19.48 -34.47
CA ILE A 92 -14.37 20.29 -35.70
C ILE A 92 -14.91 21.70 -35.41
N LYS A 93 -15.95 21.79 -34.56
CA LYS A 93 -16.63 23.05 -34.24
C LYS A 93 -16.00 23.83 -33.09
N GLY A 94 -15.09 23.23 -32.34
CA GLY A 94 -14.61 23.80 -31.07
C GLY A 94 -15.75 24.00 -30.06
N ASP A 95 -16.60 22.99 -29.87
CA ASP A 95 -17.79 23.07 -29.03
C ASP A 95 -17.44 23.14 -27.54
N GLU A 96 -17.32 24.37 -27.03
CA GLU A 96 -16.96 24.62 -25.64
C GLU A 96 -18.03 24.13 -24.64
N ILE A 97 -19.31 24.08 -25.04
CA ILE A 97 -20.38 23.55 -24.18
C ILE A 97 -20.18 22.05 -23.97
N PHE A 98 -19.86 21.34 -25.04
CA PHE A 98 -19.51 19.93 -24.96
C PHE A 98 -18.20 19.70 -24.19
N PHE A 99 -17.18 20.53 -24.40
CA PHE A 99 -15.91 20.42 -23.66
C PHE A 99 -16.07 20.68 -22.15
N GLU A 100 -16.92 21.63 -21.75
CA GLU A 100 -17.30 21.82 -20.35
C GLU A 100 -17.98 20.58 -19.76
N LYS A 101 -18.83 19.91 -20.54
CA LYS A 101 -19.46 18.64 -20.15
C LYS A 101 -18.42 17.54 -19.96
N LEU A 102 -17.43 17.44 -20.86
CA LEU A 102 -16.32 16.49 -20.73
C LEU A 102 -15.46 16.75 -19.49
N ARG A 103 -15.15 18.02 -19.17
CA ARG A 103 -14.38 18.38 -17.97
C ARG A 103 -15.08 17.90 -16.70
N LYS A 104 -16.40 18.07 -16.62
CA LYS A 104 -17.20 17.65 -15.45
C LYS A 104 -17.33 16.14 -15.30
N SER A 105 -17.36 15.42 -16.42
CA SER A 105 -17.50 13.95 -16.44
C SER A 105 -16.17 13.20 -16.45
N TYR A 106 -15.03 13.90 -16.47
CA TYR A 106 -13.72 13.27 -16.56
C TYR A 106 -13.37 12.44 -15.32
N LEU A 107 -13.03 11.17 -15.53
CA LEU A 107 -12.69 10.21 -14.48
C LEU A 107 -11.18 9.92 -14.40
N GLY A 108 -10.41 10.36 -15.41
CA GLY A 108 -8.97 10.18 -15.47
C GLY A 108 -8.50 9.41 -16.70
N PHE A 109 -7.27 8.92 -16.66
CA PHE A 109 -6.68 8.15 -17.75
C PHE A 109 -5.83 6.97 -17.30
N VAL A 110 -5.64 6.03 -18.22
CA VAL A 110 -4.70 4.91 -18.13
C VAL A 110 -3.82 4.90 -19.37
N VAL A 111 -2.52 4.73 -19.20
CA VAL A 111 -1.58 4.49 -20.32
C VAL A 111 -1.41 2.99 -20.51
N LYS A 112 -1.62 2.51 -21.73
CA LYS A 112 -1.24 1.17 -22.20
C LYS A 112 0.16 1.26 -22.83
N LYS A 113 1.12 0.52 -22.28
CA LYS A 113 2.46 0.38 -22.87
C LYS A 113 2.42 -0.65 -24.01
N PRO A 114 3.26 -0.51 -25.05
CA PRO A 114 3.41 -1.50 -26.13
C PRO A 114 4.36 -2.64 -25.69
N ILE A 115 4.20 -3.12 -24.46
CA ILE A 115 5.00 -4.20 -23.87
C ILE A 115 4.02 -5.20 -23.29
N GLU A 116 4.32 -6.48 -23.45
CA GLU A 116 3.49 -7.58 -22.94
C GLU A 116 4.13 -8.19 -21.69
N ASN A 117 3.30 -8.65 -20.77
CA ASN A 117 3.73 -9.45 -19.62
C ASN A 117 3.96 -10.92 -20.04
N SER A 118 4.27 -11.79 -19.06
CA SER A 118 4.57 -13.20 -19.30
C SER A 118 3.40 -14.03 -19.87
N ILE A 119 2.16 -13.53 -19.78
CA ILE A 119 0.97 -14.19 -20.32
C ILE A 119 0.46 -13.53 -21.61
N GLY A 120 1.21 -12.57 -22.16
CA GLY A 120 0.86 -11.89 -23.42
C GLY A 120 -0.07 -10.69 -23.27
N ASP A 121 -0.47 -10.33 -22.05
CA ASP A 121 -1.29 -9.14 -21.81
C ASP A 121 -0.43 -7.87 -21.85
N PRO A 122 -0.94 -6.75 -22.37
CA PRO A 122 -0.23 -5.49 -22.38
C PRO A 122 -0.02 -4.96 -20.95
N LEU A 123 1.15 -4.36 -20.72
CA LEU A 123 1.45 -3.68 -19.47
C LEU A 123 0.71 -2.35 -19.38
N ILE A 124 0.06 -2.16 -18.24
CA ILE A 124 -0.47 -0.87 -17.85
C ILE A 124 0.67 -0.02 -17.31
N GLY A 125 0.74 1.22 -17.75
CA GLY A 125 1.68 2.23 -17.31
C GLY A 125 1.00 3.24 -16.38
N ARG A 126 1.41 4.50 -16.54
CA ARG A 126 0.91 5.60 -15.73
C ARG A 126 -0.61 5.69 -15.80
N THR A 127 -1.22 5.69 -14.62
CA THR A 127 -2.65 5.69 -14.38
C THR A 127 -2.95 6.82 -13.39
N ILE A 128 -3.89 7.69 -13.74
CA ILE A 128 -4.37 8.77 -12.88
C ILE A 128 -5.89 8.71 -12.92
N LEU A 129 -6.51 8.25 -11.84
CA LEU A 129 -7.96 8.04 -11.75
C LEU A 129 -8.53 8.84 -10.59
N LYS A 130 -9.83 9.16 -10.69
CA LYS A 130 -10.57 9.85 -9.65
C LYS A 130 -10.52 9.06 -8.35
N LYS A 131 -10.11 9.70 -7.26
CA LYS A 131 -10.05 9.12 -5.90
C LYS A 131 -11.44 8.90 -5.32
N TYR A 132 -11.64 7.91 -4.44
CA TYR A 132 -12.94 7.63 -3.79
C TYR A 132 -13.63 8.92 -3.31
N PRO A 133 -14.96 9.06 -3.50
CA PRO A 133 -15.66 10.24 -3.04
C PRO A 133 -15.76 10.16 -1.51
N ALA A 134 -15.78 11.31 -0.85
CA ALA A 134 -16.37 11.33 0.49
C ALA A 134 -17.85 10.96 0.29
N ASP A 135 -18.36 9.95 1.00
CA ASP A 135 -19.79 9.60 0.93
C ASP A 135 -20.62 10.87 1.18
N ASP A 136 -21.68 11.08 0.39
CA ASP A 136 -22.56 12.27 0.52
C ASP A 136 -23.18 12.41 1.91
N ASN A 137 -23.18 11.34 2.72
CA ASN A 137 -23.69 11.27 4.09
C ASN A 137 -22.61 11.35 5.18
N LYS A 138 -21.32 11.48 4.83
CA LYS A 138 -20.21 11.61 5.79
C LYS A 138 -19.62 13.01 5.72
N GLU A 139 -19.22 13.57 6.86
CA GLU A 139 -18.52 14.85 6.86
C GLU A 139 -17.23 14.74 6.04
N ASN A 140 -16.90 15.77 5.25
CA ASN A 140 -15.67 15.84 4.42
C ASN A 140 -14.35 15.60 5.18
N GLU A 141 -14.37 15.48 6.51
CA GLU A 141 -13.21 15.26 7.39
C GLU A 141 -12.89 13.77 7.65
N ASP A 142 -13.74 12.84 7.21
CA ASP A 142 -13.57 11.40 7.47
C ASP A 142 -12.72 10.67 6.42
N LEU A 143 -12.71 11.14 5.18
CA LEU A 143 -11.91 10.55 4.10
C LEU A 143 -10.71 11.43 3.75
N PHE A 144 -9.51 10.86 3.83
CA PHE A 144 -8.27 11.55 3.45
C PHE A 144 -7.52 10.78 2.37
N HIS A 145 -7.09 11.49 1.31
CA HIS A 145 -6.15 10.99 0.32
C HIS A 145 -5.03 12.00 0.08
N ILE A 146 -3.79 11.51 0.03
CA ILE A 146 -2.69 12.22 -0.61
C ILE A 146 -3.05 12.37 -2.08
N SER A 147 -3.11 13.60 -2.54
CA SER A 147 -3.48 13.94 -3.91
C SER A 147 -2.88 15.28 -4.30
N ASP A 148 -2.62 15.43 -5.59
CA ASP A 148 -2.21 16.66 -6.24
C ASP A 148 -3.08 16.88 -7.48
N LYS A 149 -3.16 18.13 -7.91
CA LYS A 149 -3.89 18.54 -9.12
C LYS A 149 -3.04 18.29 -10.36
N TYR A 150 -3.54 17.49 -11.29
CA TYR A 150 -2.91 17.14 -12.56
C TYR A 150 -3.68 17.76 -13.72
N ASN A 151 -2.96 18.52 -14.55
CA ASN A 151 -3.47 19.01 -15.82
C ASN A 151 -3.23 17.96 -16.92
N VAL A 152 -4.28 17.66 -17.67
CA VAL A 152 -4.26 16.69 -18.76
C VAL A 152 -4.78 17.40 -20.01
N SER A 153 -4.10 17.28 -21.14
CA SER A 153 -4.58 17.82 -22.43
C SER A 153 -5.08 16.68 -23.30
N LEU A 154 -6.34 16.68 -23.69
CA LEU A 154 -6.94 15.71 -24.63
C LEU A 154 -7.23 16.43 -25.95
N PHE A 155 -6.42 16.21 -27.00
CA PHE A 155 -6.55 16.92 -28.29
C PHE A 155 -6.62 18.46 -28.15
N GLY A 156 -5.91 19.02 -27.16
CA GLY A 156 -5.94 20.46 -26.84
C GLY A 156 -7.01 20.87 -25.83
N ILE A 157 -7.97 19.99 -25.50
CA ILE A 157 -8.97 20.24 -24.45
C ILE A 157 -8.29 20.15 -23.08
N PRO A 158 -8.29 21.24 -22.28
CA PRO A 158 -7.74 21.22 -20.94
C PRO A 158 -8.69 20.45 -20.01
N LEU A 159 -8.19 19.35 -19.46
CA LEU A 159 -8.81 18.54 -18.43
C LEU A 159 -7.99 18.64 -17.15
N GLU A 160 -8.63 18.35 -16.03
CA GLU A 160 -8.00 18.42 -14.71
C GLU A 160 -8.50 17.28 -13.84
N ILE A 161 -7.59 16.73 -13.02
CA ILE A 161 -7.94 15.71 -12.04
C ILE A 161 -7.10 15.84 -10.77
N ASP A 162 -7.75 15.72 -9.62
CA ASP A 162 -7.09 15.65 -8.31
C ASP A 162 -6.93 14.18 -7.90
N SER A 163 -5.68 13.71 -7.87
CA SER A 163 -5.36 12.29 -7.73
C SER A 163 -3.90 12.08 -7.31
N LEU A 164 -3.49 10.84 -7.13
CA LEU A 164 -2.13 10.39 -6.98
C LEU A 164 -1.83 9.45 -8.15
N PRO A 165 -0.73 9.62 -8.88
CA PRO A 165 -0.40 8.70 -9.95
C PRO A 165 -0.09 7.30 -9.43
N PHE A 166 -0.46 6.33 -10.23
CA PHE A 166 -0.21 4.91 -10.02
C PHE A 166 0.44 4.34 -11.27
N GLN A 167 1.29 3.33 -11.09
CA GLN A 167 1.63 2.43 -12.17
C GLN A 167 1.96 1.04 -11.62
N PRO A 168 1.60 -0.02 -12.34
CA PRO A 168 2.13 -1.36 -12.11
C PRO A 168 3.65 -1.44 -12.34
N GLN A 169 4.28 -2.47 -11.78
CA GLN A 169 5.69 -2.71 -12.00
C GLN A 169 5.96 -3.19 -13.43
N ASP A 170 7.11 -2.77 -13.94
CA ASP A 170 7.65 -3.21 -15.22
C ASP A 170 9.01 -3.85 -14.94
N ARG A 171 9.02 -5.18 -14.77
CA ARG A 171 10.17 -5.94 -14.25
C ARG A 171 11.48 -5.73 -15.04
N ALA A 172 11.39 -5.28 -16.29
CA ALA A 172 12.58 -4.95 -17.07
C ALA A 172 13.34 -3.73 -16.51
N VAL A 173 12.60 -2.75 -15.95
CA VAL A 173 13.15 -1.47 -15.48
C VAL A 173 12.96 -1.22 -13.99
N GLY A 174 12.07 -1.96 -13.31
CA GLY A 174 11.84 -1.83 -11.87
C GLY A 174 10.78 -2.79 -11.33
N ALA A 175 10.81 -2.98 -10.01
CA ALA A 175 9.86 -3.82 -9.29
C ALA A 175 8.98 -2.98 -8.34
N CYS A 176 8.27 -3.64 -7.41
CA CYS A 176 7.38 -2.99 -6.44
C CYS A 176 8.02 -1.82 -5.68
N ALA A 177 9.25 -1.97 -5.19
CA ALA A 177 9.96 -0.90 -4.49
C ALA A 177 10.24 0.32 -5.39
N THR A 178 10.54 0.10 -6.67
CA THR A 178 10.69 1.16 -7.68
C THR A 178 9.36 1.87 -7.89
N ALA A 179 8.26 1.13 -8.07
CA ALA A 179 6.92 1.69 -8.26
C ALA A 179 6.45 2.51 -7.03
N ALA A 180 6.76 2.03 -5.81
CA ALA A 180 6.47 2.74 -4.57
C ALA A 180 7.29 4.03 -4.43
N CYS A 181 8.61 3.98 -4.72
CA CYS A 181 9.46 5.17 -4.74
C CYS A 181 8.98 6.19 -5.78
N TRP A 182 8.67 5.74 -7.00
CA TRP A 182 8.15 6.58 -8.07
C TRP A 182 6.84 7.26 -7.67
N THR A 183 5.89 6.51 -7.11
CA THR A 183 4.61 7.04 -6.63
C THR A 183 4.84 8.11 -5.56
N ALA A 184 5.78 7.88 -4.63
CA ALA A 184 6.14 8.82 -3.58
C ALA A 184 6.74 10.14 -4.13
N LEU A 185 7.37 10.15 -5.31
CA LEU A 185 7.94 11.38 -5.89
C LEU A 185 6.89 12.44 -6.19
N HIS A 186 5.65 12.04 -6.46
CA HIS A 186 4.59 12.96 -6.81
C HIS A 186 4.29 13.96 -5.70
N PRO A 187 3.88 13.54 -4.49
CA PRO A 187 3.68 14.46 -3.38
C PRO A 187 4.98 15.11 -2.90
N LEU A 188 6.13 14.42 -3.00
CA LEU A 188 7.41 15.00 -2.60
C LEU A 188 7.84 16.15 -3.51
N ASN A 189 7.55 16.07 -4.81
CA ASN A 189 7.78 17.17 -5.76
C ASN A 189 6.95 18.39 -5.37
N THR A 190 5.69 18.21 -5.02
CA THR A 190 4.82 19.32 -4.56
C THR A 190 5.30 19.91 -3.23
N LEU A 191 5.74 19.07 -2.29
CA LEU A 191 6.15 19.51 -0.95
C LEU A 191 7.53 20.17 -0.91
N PHE A 192 8.48 19.65 -1.69
CA PHE A 192 9.91 19.95 -1.56
C PHE A 192 10.59 20.36 -2.87
N GLY A 193 9.90 20.30 -4.01
CA GLY A 193 10.46 20.65 -5.31
C GLY A 193 11.46 19.62 -5.85
N VAL A 194 11.45 18.38 -5.36
CA VAL A 194 12.33 17.33 -5.87
C VAL A 194 11.99 16.97 -7.33
N GLN A 195 13.00 16.60 -8.11
CA GLN A 195 12.77 16.19 -9.50
C GLN A 195 12.00 14.87 -9.56
N LYS A 196 11.06 14.78 -10.51
CA LYS A 196 10.36 13.53 -10.87
C LYS A 196 11.22 12.76 -11.87
N TYR A 197 11.43 11.48 -11.60
CA TYR A 197 12.25 10.55 -12.39
C TYR A 197 11.40 9.39 -12.92
N SER A 198 11.78 8.78 -14.04
CA SER A 198 11.13 7.57 -14.55
C SER A 198 11.44 6.34 -13.68
N PRO A 199 10.68 5.24 -13.78
CA PRO A 199 11.02 3.97 -13.11
C PRO A 199 12.46 3.50 -13.35
N PHE A 200 12.95 3.56 -14.59
CA PHE A 200 14.33 3.20 -14.87
C PHE A 200 15.32 4.08 -14.08
N GLU A 201 15.11 5.41 -14.09
CA GLU A 201 15.97 6.36 -13.37
C GLU A 201 15.92 6.18 -11.86
N VAL A 202 14.76 5.82 -11.30
CA VAL A 202 14.61 5.45 -9.89
C VAL A 202 15.49 4.24 -9.58
N THR A 203 15.38 3.16 -10.36
CA THR A 203 16.19 1.95 -10.18
C THR A 203 17.68 2.26 -10.33
N GLU A 204 18.09 2.97 -11.39
CA GLU A 204 19.48 3.37 -11.69
C GLU A 204 20.12 4.15 -10.52
N LYS A 205 19.39 5.11 -9.93
CA LYS A 205 19.87 5.87 -8.76
C LYS A 205 19.87 5.05 -7.47
N SER A 206 18.96 4.10 -7.33
CA SER A 206 18.86 3.23 -6.14
C SER A 206 20.06 2.30 -5.99
N VAL A 207 20.65 1.87 -7.11
CA VAL A 207 21.74 0.88 -7.17
C VAL A 207 23.15 1.50 -7.23
N SER A 208 23.27 2.81 -6.98
CA SER A 208 24.60 3.46 -6.89
C SER A 208 25.48 2.86 -5.78
N PHE A 209 24.87 2.19 -4.79
CA PHE A 209 25.53 1.22 -3.92
C PHE A 209 25.00 -0.18 -4.27
N PRO A 210 25.78 -1.02 -4.98
CA PRO A 210 25.32 -2.31 -5.46
C PRO A 210 25.09 -3.31 -4.30
N SER A 211 24.11 -4.20 -4.43
CA SER A 211 24.05 -5.40 -3.61
C SER A 211 25.11 -6.39 -4.08
N LEU A 212 25.65 -7.21 -3.17
CA LEU A 212 26.64 -8.24 -3.51
C LEU A 212 26.01 -9.45 -4.21
N GLU A 213 24.68 -9.56 -4.24
CA GLU A 213 23.97 -10.82 -4.52
C GLU A 213 23.21 -10.83 -5.86
N GLU A 214 22.86 -9.68 -6.45
CA GLU A 214 21.95 -9.62 -7.61
C GLU A 214 22.36 -8.58 -8.68
N ARG A 215 21.87 -8.77 -9.92
CA ARG A 215 22.05 -7.80 -11.02
C ARG A 215 21.08 -6.62 -10.87
N ASN A 216 21.52 -5.43 -11.28
CA ASN A 216 20.71 -4.20 -11.20
C ASN A 216 19.57 -4.16 -12.24
N PHE A 217 19.82 -4.69 -13.43
CA PHE A 217 18.86 -4.79 -14.53
C PHE A 217 18.96 -6.16 -15.20
N PRO A 218 17.82 -6.83 -15.51
CA PRO A 218 16.47 -6.53 -15.05
C PRO A 218 16.37 -6.58 -13.52
N SER A 219 15.53 -5.72 -12.93
CA SER A 219 15.47 -5.57 -11.47
C SER A 219 14.59 -6.67 -10.85
N THR A 220 15.16 -7.38 -9.88
CA THR A 220 14.47 -8.35 -9.00
C THR A 220 13.76 -7.68 -7.83
N GLY A 221 13.99 -6.38 -7.61
CA GLY A 221 13.59 -5.69 -6.38
C GLY A 221 14.59 -4.62 -5.98
N LEU A 222 14.19 -3.76 -5.05
CA LEU A 222 15.11 -2.94 -4.28
C LEU A 222 15.02 -3.33 -2.81
N THR A 223 16.16 -3.41 -2.15
CA THR A 223 16.20 -3.47 -0.68
C THR A 223 15.82 -2.12 -0.08
N LEU A 224 15.41 -2.11 1.19
CA LEU A 224 15.14 -0.87 1.92
C LEU A 224 16.34 0.09 1.95
N LEU A 225 17.57 -0.44 1.93
CA LEU A 225 18.79 0.36 1.87
C LEU A 225 18.98 1.02 0.50
N GLN A 226 18.65 0.31 -0.59
CA GLN A 226 18.66 0.89 -1.94
C GLN A 226 17.56 1.94 -2.11
N MET A 227 16.36 1.71 -1.56
CA MET A 227 15.32 2.75 -1.50
C MET A 227 15.79 3.98 -0.72
N LYS A 228 16.49 3.80 0.41
CA LYS A 228 17.11 4.91 1.13
C LYS A 228 18.16 5.62 0.26
N SER A 229 19.05 4.87 -0.39
CA SER A 229 20.07 5.42 -1.30
C SER A 229 19.42 6.30 -2.37
N TYR A 230 18.29 5.86 -2.92
CA TYR A 230 17.51 6.64 -3.86
C TYR A 230 17.05 7.99 -3.30
N PHE A 231 16.36 7.99 -2.15
CA PHE A 231 15.89 9.25 -1.56
C PHE A 231 17.04 10.19 -1.18
N ASN A 232 18.16 9.63 -0.70
CA ASN A 232 19.38 10.39 -0.45
C ASN A 232 19.93 11.04 -1.73
N SER A 233 19.89 10.34 -2.87
CA SER A 233 20.34 10.86 -4.17
C SER A 233 19.53 12.07 -4.67
N ILE A 234 18.33 12.29 -4.12
CA ILE A 234 17.45 13.42 -4.44
C ILE A 234 17.34 14.43 -3.27
N ASN A 235 18.33 14.43 -2.37
CA ASN A 235 18.46 15.33 -1.21
C ASN A 235 17.33 15.22 -0.18
N LEU A 236 16.73 14.03 -0.06
CA LEU A 236 15.83 13.68 1.01
C LEU A 236 16.52 12.75 2.01
N GLU A 237 15.96 12.66 3.20
CA GLU A 237 16.29 11.65 4.19
C GLU A 237 15.13 10.67 4.33
N THR A 238 15.31 9.63 5.13
CA THR A 238 14.28 8.59 5.34
C THR A 238 14.09 8.30 6.82
N GLU A 239 12.84 8.39 7.29
CA GLU A 239 12.44 7.88 8.61
C GLU A 239 12.00 6.42 8.46
N PHE A 240 12.58 5.54 9.29
CA PHE A 240 12.21 4.12 9.32
C PHE A 240 11.53 3.78 10.64
N ILE A 241 10.34 3.20 10.54
CA ILE A 241 9.54 2.78 11.69
C ILE A 241 9.50 1.26 11.69
N ASP A 242 10.36 0.66 12.50
CA ASP A 242 10.44 -0.78 12.68
C ASP A 242 9.39 -1.24 13.69
N ILE A 243 8.43 -2.03 13.24
CA ILE A 243 7.24 -2.38 14.02
C ILE A 243 7.62 -3.15 15.29
N GLU A 244 8.53 -4.11 15.18
CA GLU A 244 8.99 -4.92 16.30
C GLU A 244 9.84 -4.14 17.29
N LYS A 245 10.64 -3.18 16.81
CA LYS A 245 11.36 -2.25 17.70
C LYS A 245 10.40 -1.37 18.48
N ILE A 246 9.34 -0.87 17.84
CA ILE A 246 8.35 0.00 18.49
C ILE A 246 7.52 -0.77 19.52
N LYS A 247 7.12 -2.00 19.24
CA LYS A 247 6.37 -2.85 20.19
C LYS A 247 7.12 -3.10 21.50
N LYS A 248 8.46 -3.01 21.48
CA LYS A 248 9.33 -3.16 22.67
C LYS A 248 9.46 -1.88 23.51
N LEU A 249 8.84 -0.77 23.11
CA LEU A 249 8.86 0.45 23.91
C LEU A 249 8.07 0.28 25.22
N LYS A 250 8.60 0.83 26.31
CA LYS A 250 8.05 0.69 27.68
C LYS A 250 6.55 0.96 27.80
N ASP A 251 6.05 1.99 27.13
CA ASP A 251 4.65 2.45 27.23
C ASP A 251 3.77 1.94 26.07
N TYR A 252 4.30 1.07 25.21
CA TYR A 252 3.53 0.42 24.13
C TYR A 252 2.72 -0.76 24.67
N THR A 253 1.52 -0.95 24.17
CA THR A 253 0.57 -1.99 24.59
C THR A 253 -0.13 -2.61 23.38
N SER A 254 -0.82 -3.74 23.58
CA SER A 254 -1.64 -4.37 22.53
C SER A 254 -2.80 -3.52 22.01
N LYS A 255 -3.17 -2.45 22.72
CA LYS A 255 -4.20 -1.48 22.31
C LYS A 255 -3.69 -0.42 21.32
N ASP A 256 -2.38 -0.39 21.08
CA ASP A 256 -1.77 0.58 20.16
C ASP A 256 -1.67 0.04 18.74
N ASP A 257 -1.79 0.96 17.80
CA ASP A 257 -1.58 0.71 16.39
C ASP A 257 -0.57 1.70 15.84
N ILE A 258 0.70 1.27 15.83
CA ILE A 258 1.81 2.04 15.30
C ILE A 258 1.62 2.41 13.83
N VAL A 259 0.97 1.57 13.02
CA VAL A 259 0.78 1.85 11.61
C VAL A 259 -0.16 3.04 11.44
N ILE A 260 -1.27 3.04 12.19
CA ILE A 260 -2.21 4.16 12.20
C ILE A 260 -1.63 5.44 12.79
N ASP A 261 -0.88 5.34 13.87
CA ASP A 261 -0.24 6.52 14.48
C ASP A 261 0.82 7.13 13.55
N ALA A 262 1.59 6.30 12.83
CA ALA A 262 2.52 6.76 11.81
C ALA A 262 1.81 7.35 10.58
N VAL A 263 0.79 6.66 10.05
CA VAL A 263 0.01 7.16 8.91
C VAL A 263 -0.56 8.53 9.24
N ARG A 264 -1.22 8.70 10.39
CA ARG A 264 -1.78 10.00 10.81
C ARG A 264 -0.69 11.06 10.98
N ALA A 265 0.45 10.68 11.57
CA ALA A 265 1.59 11.57 11.76
C ALA A 265 2.08 12.21 10.46
N PHE A 266 2.26 11.42 9.41
CA PHE A 266 2.94 11.87 8.19
C PHE A 266 2.00 12.31 7.08
N THR A 267 0.91 11.59 6.86
CA THR A 267 0.03 11.84 5.71
C THR A 267 -0.68 13.19 5.81
N GLY A 268 -0.96 13.70 7.01
CA GLY A 268 -1.51 15.06 7.20
C GLY A 268 -0.60 16.19 6.70
N MET A 269 0.73 15.96 6.65
CA MET A 269 1.67 16.88 6.00
C MET A 269 1.60 16.78 4.46
N GLY A 270 1.11 15.66 3.94
CA GLY A 270 1.19 15.23 2.54
C GLY A 270 2.36 14.27 2.28
N LEU A 271 3.05 13.77 3.31
CA LEU A 271 4.19 12.89 3.14
C LEU A 271 3.71 11.46 2.82
N PRO A 272 4.27 10.81 1.79
CA PRO A 272 3.93 9.43 1.47
C PRO A 272 4.51 8.47 2.52
N VAL A 273 3.72 7.48 2.92
CA VAL A 273 4.17 6.39 3.80
C VAL A 273 4.24 5.13 2.97
N ILE A 274 5.45 4.56 2.85
CA ILE A 274 5.66 3.30 2.15
C ILE A 274 5.67 2.17 3.18
N ALA A 275 4.77 1.20 3.02
CA ALA A 275 4.72 0.00 3.84
C ALA A 275 5.59 -1.09 3.21
N ALA A 276 6.53 -1.62 3.99
CA ALA A 276 7.27 -2.81 3.65
C ALA A 276 6.51 -4.02 4.22
N LEU A 277 6.12 -4.91 3.32
CA LEU A 277 5.24 -6.04 3.61
C LEU A 277 5.99 -7.36 3.53
N ILE A 278 5.51 -8.33 4.30
CA ILE A 278 5.84 -9.75 4.17
C ILE A 278 4.54 -10.48 3.85
N LEU A 279 4.54 -11.18 2.73
CA LEU A 279 3.43 -12.00 2.26
C LEU A 279 3.70 -13.45 2.63
N PHE A 280 2.70 -14.14 3.15
CA PHE A 280 2.73 -15.56 3.44
C PHE A 280 1.68 -16.30 2.63
N THR A 281 1.95 -17.56 2.33
CA THR A 281 0.97 -18.52 1.82
C THR A 281 0.89 -19.71 2.76
N ASP A 282 -0.24 -20.42 2.72
CA ASP A 282 -0.43 -21.64 3.50
C ASP A 282 -0.40 -22.85 2.58
N GLU A 283 0.48 -23.79 2.88
CA GLU A 283 0.56 -25.08 2.23
C GLU A 283 -0.21 -26.10 3.05
N PHE A 284 -1.24 -26.70 2.46
CA PHE A 284 -2.01 -27.76 3.11
C PHE A 284 -1.15 -29.00 3.27
N LEU A 285 -1.01 -29.47 4.51
CA LEU A 285 -0.21 -30.64 4.85
C LEU A 285 -1.07 -31.90 4.91
N PHE A 286 -2.10 -31.94 5.76
CA PHE A 286 -3.04 -33.06 5.92
C PHE A 286 -4.22 -32.66 6.81
N GLY A 287 -5.34 -33.35 6.68
CA GLY A 287 -6.52 -33.22 7.54
C GLY A 287 -6.29 -33.90 8.87
N TRP A 288 -6.34 -33.15 9.97
CA TRP A 288 -6.16 -33.71 11.31
C TRP A 288 -7.22 -34.76 11.60
N ASP A 289 -8.48 -34.47 11.29
CA ASP A 289 -9.61 -35.37 11.54
C ASP A 289 -9.65 -36.59 10.60
N GLU A 290 -8.81 -36.59 9.56
CA GLU A 290 -8.65 -37.72 8.62
C GLU A 290 -7.49 -38.64 9.00
N ILE A 291 -6.91 -38.47 10.20
CA ILE A 291 -5.86 -39.31 10.79
C ILE A 291 -6.36 -39.93 12.10
N PRO A 292 -6.17 -41.25 12.33
CA PRO A 292 -5.81 -42.23 11.31
C PRO A 292 -6.93 -42.37 10.27
N GLY A 293 -6.59 -42.50 8.99
CA GLY A 293 -7.58 -42.61 7.92
C GLY A 293 -7.05 -42.19 6.56
N ASN A 294 -7.87 -41.44 5.83
CA ASN A 294 -7.66 -41.09 4.42
C ASN A 294 -6.35 -40.35 4.17
N ASP A 295 -5.89 -39.54 5.14
CA ASP A 295 -4.70 -38.72 4.99
C ASP A 295 -3.42 -39.36 5.56
N ASN A 296 -3.47 -40.62 6.00
CA ASN A 296 -2.30 -41.32 6.57
C ASN A 296 -1.09 -41.26 5.64
N ARG A 297 -1.29 -41.56 4.36
CA ARG A 297 -0.24 -41.51 3.34
C ARG A 297 0.36 -40.11 3.22
N ARG A 298 -0.48 -39.07 3.28
CA ARG A 298 -0.07 -37.68 3.16
C ARG A 298 0.79 -37.24 4.35
N LEU A 299 0.37 -37.63 5.57
CA LEU A 299 1.15 -37.41 6.79
C LEU A 299 2.52 -38.11 6.71
N ILE A 300 2.56 -39.37 6.29
CA ILE A 300 3.81 -40.15 6.11
C ILE A 300 4.72 -39.46 5.08
N GLU A 301 4.21 -39.16 3.88
CA GLU A 301 4.98 -38.50 2.82
C GLU A 301 5.52 -37.13 3.28
N PHE A 302 4.72 -36.37 4.02
CA PHE A 302 5.13 -35.10 4.61
C PHE A 302 6.31 -35.25 5.58
N LEU A 303 6.22 -36.19 6.52
CA LEU A 303 7.26 -36.46 7.53
C LEU A 303 8.56 -36.95 6.89
N ILE A 304 8.48 -37.81 5.88
CA ILE A 304 9.64 -38.30 5.13
C ILE A 304 10.31 -37.14 4.37
N ARG A 305 9.54 -36.38 3.59
CA ARG A 305 10.11 -35.33 2.72
C ARG A 305 10.69 -34.14 3.48
N ASN A 306 10.04 -33.71 4.55
CA ASN A 306 10.44 -32.48 5.27
C ASN A 306 11.40 -32.74 6.42
N PHE A 307 11.40 -33.95 7.00
CA PHE A 307 12.19 -34.27 8.19
C PHE A 307 13.10 -35.51 8.03
N GLY A 308 13.04 -36.22 6.90
CA GLY A 308 13.89 -37.38 6.63
C GLY A 308 13.57 -38.60 7.51
N ILE A 309 12.36 -38.67 8.06
CA ILE A 309 11.97 -39.69 9.05
C ILE A 309 11.44 -40.94 8.33
N ASN A 310 12.32 -41.72 7.70
CA ASN A 310 11.92 -42.84 6.82
C ASN A 310 11.15 -43.96 7.54
N TRP A 311 11.40 -44.18 8.84
CA TRP A 311 10.75 -45.27 9.58
C TRP A 311 9.23 -45.10 9.73
N VAL A 312 8.69 -43.89 9.50
CA VAL A 312 7.23 -43.64 9.57
C VAL A 312 6.44 -44.36 8.50
N GLU A 313 7.07 -44.86 7.44
CA GLU A 313 6.44 -45.72 6.43
C GLU A 313 5.90 -47.02 7.02
N PHE A 314 6.55 -47.52 8.09
CA PHE A 314 6.19 -48.76 8.77
C PHE A 314 5.52 -48.52 10.13
N ALA A 315 5.31 -47.25 10.52
CA ALA A 315 4.82 -46.90 11.84
C ALA A 315 3.33 -47.15 12.00
N GLU A 316 2.95 -47.62 13.19
CA GLU A 316 1.55 -47.61 13.60
C GLU A 316 1.13 -46.18 13.92
N ILE A 317 0.00 -45.74 13.35
CA ILE A 317 -0.57 -44.41 13.57
C ILE A 317 -1.77 -44.55 14.49
N ALA A 318 -1.68 -43.97 15.69
CA ALA A 318 -2.75 -43.93 16.66
C ALA A 318 -3.10 -42.49 17.03
N LYS A 319 -4.38 -42.23 17.32
CA LYS A 319 -4.83 -40.94 17.83
C LYS A 319 -5.45 -41.12 19.21
N THR A 320 -5.18 -40.19 20.11
CA THR A 320 -5.70 -40.24 21.48
C THR A 320 -7.21 -40.00 21.50
N ASP A 321 -7.89 -40.55 22.52
CA ASP A 321 -9.35 -40.46 22.67
C ASP A 321 -9.86 -39.02 22.77
N ASP A 322 -9.04 -38.11 23.28
CA ASP A 322 -9.33 -36.67 23.35
C ASP A 322 -9.19 -35.95 22.00
N ASN A 323 -8.82 -36.67 20.94
CA ASN A 323 -8.56 -36.17 19.57
C ASN A 323 -7.46 -35.09 19.50
N ARG A 324 -6.61 -34.95 20.54
CA ARG A 324 -5.59 -33.89 20.62
C ARG A 324 -4.18 -34.32 20.28
N SER A 325 -3.90 -35.61 20.21
CA SER A 325 -2.56 -36.11 19.87
C SER A 325 -2.60 -37.24 18.87
N ILE A 326 -1.78 -37.16 17.83
CA ILE A 326 -1.47 -38.26 16.91
C ILE A 326 -0.09 -38.78 17.28
N LYS A 327 0.05 -40.09 17.43
CA LYS A 327 1.29 -40.78 17.78
C LYS A 327 1.66 -41.74 16.66
N LEU A 328 2.94 -41.73 16.28
CA LEU A 328 3.50 -42.73 15.37
C LEU A 328 4.63 -43.45 16.08
N SER A 329 4.62 -44.77 16.02
CA SER A 329 5.65 -45.61 16.64
C SER A 329 6.06 -46.76 15.73
N TYR A 330 7.36 -47.00 15.64
CA TYR A 330 7.95 -48.17 14.99
C TYR A 330 9.21 -48.60 15.73
N GLU A 331 9.22 -49.85 16.21
CA GLU A 331 10.28 -50.38 17.08
C GLU A 331 10.56 -49.44 18.28
N ASN A 332 11.78 -48.90 18.38
CA ASN A 332 12.21 -47.99 19.45
C ASN A 332 12.00 -46.50 19.10
N ASN A 333 11.46 -46.19 17.93
CA ASN A 333 11.26 -44.82 17.48
C ASN A 333 9.82 -44.36 17.76
N PHE A 334 9.68 -43.14 18.26
CA PHE A 334 8.38 -42.52 18.51
C PHE A 334 8.38 -41.05 18.11
N LEU A 335 7.27 -40.60 17.54
CA LEU A 335 6.99 -39.19 17.32
C LEU A 335 5.53 -38.90 17.69
N SER A 336 5.26 -37.65 18.07
CA SER A 336 3.89 -37.21 18.32
C SER A 336 3.62 -35.85 17.69
N LEU A 337 2.40 -35.68 17.20
CA LEU A 337 1.84 -34.39 16.85
C LEU A 337 0.78 -34.05 17.89
N LYS A 338 0.82 -32.84 18.45
CA LYS A 338 -0.08 -32.42 19.51
C LYS A 338 -0.74 -31.09 19.20
N LEU A 339 -2.08 -31.08 19.18
CA LEU A 339 -2.87 -29.86 19.11
C LEU A 339 -2.77 -29.07 20.41
N ASN A 340 -2.66 -27.75 20.29
CA ASN A 340 -2.81 -26.86 21.44
C ASN A 340 -4.28 -26.74 21.88
N ASN A 341 -4.51 -26.18 23.07
CA ASN A 341 -5.85 -26.06 23.65
C ASN A 341 -6.82 -25.23 22.79
N GLU A 342 -6.30 -24.25 22.06
CA GLU A 342 -7.09 -23.35 21.22
C GLU A 342 -7.36 -23.94 19.83
N ILE A 343 -6.81 -25.12 19.52
CA ILE A 343 -6.89 -25.77 18.19
C ILE A 343 -6.42 -24.78 17.11
N SER A 344 -5.38 -24.01 17.41
CA SER A 344 -4.76 -23.02 16.52
C SER A 344 -3.39 -23.48 16.00
N LYS A 345 -2.78 -24.47 16.67
CA LYS A 345 -1.43 -24.98 16.37
C LYS A 345 -1.27 -26.47 16.65
N VAL A 346 -0.36 -27.10 15.92
CA VAL A 346 0.15 -28.45 16.15
C VAL A 346 1.66 -28.40 16.39
N GLU A 347 2.10 -28.98 17.50
CA GLU A 347 3.52 -29.22 17.78
C GLU A 347 3.92 -30.62 17.31
N LEU A 348 4.97 -30.74 16.50
CA LEU A 348 5.63 -32.00 16.18
C LEU A 348 6.80 -32.24 17.13
N LYS A 349 6.75 -33.36 17.86
CA LYS A 349 7.78 -33.79 18.80
C LYS A 349 8.40 -35.12 18.39
N ILE A 350 9.72 -35.18 18.45
CA ILE A 350 10.51 -36.42 18.30
C ILE A 350 11.31 -36.56 19.59
N ASN A 351 11.24 -37.72 20.24
CA ASN A 351 11.94 -37.96 21.51
C ASN A 351 11.73 -36.84 22.55
N GLU A 352 10.47 -36.43 22.75
CA GLU A 352 10.03 -35.35 23.67
C GLU A 352 10.53 -33.92 23.34
N SER A 353 11.29 -33.74 22.26
CA SER A 353 11.75 -32.43 21.81
C SER A 353 10.86 -31.89 20.69
N THR A 354 10.37 -30.65 20.83
CA THR A 354 9.64 -29.96 19.75
C THR A 354 10.59 -29.64 18.61
N ILE A 355 10.30 -30.18 17.43
CA ILE A 355 11.13 -29.99 16.22
C ILE A 355 10.48 -28.98 15.27
N ALA A 356 9.15 -28.91 15.23
CA ALA A 356 8.41 -27.97 14.39
C ALA A 356 7.04 -27.63 14.97
N GLU A 357 6.52 -26.48 14.57
CA GLU A 357 5.14 -26.05 14.81
C GLU A 357 4.44 -25.81 13.47
N PHE A 358 3.17 -26.18 13.41
CA PHE A 358 2.27 -25.96 12.29
C PHE A 358 1.02 -25.25 12.79
N HIS A 359 0.31 -24.55 11.92
CA HIS A 359 -0.96 -23.92 12.26
C HIS A 359 -2.13 -24.71 11.69
N THR A 360 -3.30 -24.49 12.28
CA THR A 360 -4.54 -25.18 11.92
C THR A 360 -5.51 -24.23 11.24
N LYS A 361 -6.39 -24.78 10.40
CA LYS A 361 -7.62 -24.10 9.95
C LYS A 361 -8.80 -25.05 10.07
N ILE A 362 -9.96 -24.50 10.38
CA ILE A 362 -11.23 -25.25 10.38
C ILE A 362 -11.94 -24.97 9.06
N GLU A 363 -12.09 -26.00 8.24
CA GLU A 363 -12.71 -25.90 6.91
C GLU A 363 -13.80 -26.98 6.82
N TYR A 364 -15.02 -26.57 6.51
CA TYR A 364 -16.19 -27.47 6.49
C TYR A 364 -16.37 -28.27 7.80
N GLY A 365 -16.03 -27.65 8.93
CA GLY A 365 -16.12 -28.25 10.26
C GLY A 365 -15.00 -29.25 10.60
N LYS A 366 -14.00 -29.43 9.72
CA LYS A 366 -12.85 -30.31 9.95
C LYS A 366 -11.58 -29.51 10.21
N VAL A 367 -10.74 -30.01 11.10
CA VAL A 367 -9.42 -29.44 11.40
C VAL A 367 -8.41 -29.90 10.35
N ASN A 368 -7.77 -28.94 9.69
CA ASN A 368 -6.76 -29.13 8.67
C ASN A 368 -5.43 -28.51 9.13
N ILE A 369 -4.31 -29.16 8.82
CA ILE A 369 -2.98 -28.73 9.23
C ILE A 369 -2.26 -28.09 8.05
N TYR A 370 -1.64 -26.95 8.31
CA TYR A 370 -0.98 -26.12 7.32
C TYR A 370 0.44 -25.74 7.75
N LYS A 371 1.32 -25.59 6.75
CA LYS A 371 2.62 -24.95 6.91
C LYS A 371 2.55 -23.54 6.34
N LYS A 372 2.92 -22.55 7.16
CA LYS A 372 3.04 -21.17 6.72
C LYS A 372 4.37 -20.97 6.00
N ASN A 373 4.31 -20.62 4.73
CA ASN A 373 5.48 -20.39 3.88
C ASN A 373 5.64 -18.90 3.57
N LEU A 374 6.89 -18.42 3.59
CA LEU A 374 7.20 -17.07 3.13
C LEU A 374 7.00 -17.00 1.61
N HIS A 375 6.01 -16.23 1.16
CA HIS A 375 5.76 -16.01 -0.26
C HIS A 375 6.72 -14.96 -0.84
N GLY A 376 6.95 -13.87 -0.12
CA GLY A 376 7.87 -12.83 -0.55
C GLY A 376 7.75 -11.55 0.26
N LYS A 377 8.62 -10.58 -0.08
CA LYS A 377 8.52 -9.20 0.42
C LYS A 377 7.88 -8.32 -0.64
N HIS A 378 7.13 -7.32 -0.20
CA HIS A 378 6.46 -6.38 -1.09
C HIS A 378 6.53 -4.95 -0.56
N ALA A 379 6.27 -3.96 -1.41
CA ALA A 379 6.20 -2.55 -1.02
C ALA A 379 4.95 -1.90 -1.61
N ALA A 380 4.18 -1.21 -0.77
CA ALA A 380 2.99 -0.48 -1.19
C ALA A 380 2.98 0.93 -0.58
N VAL A 381 2.42 1.91 -1.28
CA VAL A 381 2.30 3.28 -0.77
C VAL A 381 0.93 3.47 -0.14
N ILE A 382 0.89 3.84 1.13
CA ILE A 382 -0.36 4.25 1.79
C ILE A 382 -0.72 5.65 1.27
N SER A 383 -1.74 5.71 0.42
CA SER A 383 -2.19 6.91 -0.28
C SER A 383 -3.35 7.61 0.42
N GLY A 384 -3.98 6.98 1.42
CA GLY A 384 -5.08 7.59 2.15
C GLY A 384 -5.61 6.72 3.29
N TYR A 385 -6.63 7.23 3.95
CA TYR A 385 -7.38 6.51 4.99
C TYR A 385 -8.82 7.03 5.10
N ASN A 386 -9.70 6.19 5.63
CA ASN A 386 -11.02 6.57 6.10
C ASN A 386 -11.08 6.44 7.62
N GLN A 387 -11.68 7.40 8.30
CA GLN A 387 -11.85 7.40 9.75
C GLN A 387 -13.30 7.63 10.15
N GLU A 388 -13.64 7.18 11.35
CA GLU A 388 -14.93 7.43 11.99
C GLU A 388 -14.64 7.85 13.43
N GLU A 389 -15.18 9.00 13.85
CA GLU A 389 -14.94 9.59 15.17
C GLU A 389 -13.44 9.74 15.53
N GLY A 390 -12.60 10.04 14.52
CA GLY A 390 -11.15 10.21 14.66
C GLY A 390 -10.34 8.90 14.73
N ILE A 391 -11.00 7.75 14.61
CA ILE A 391 -10.38 6.42 14.56
C ILE A 391 -10.33 5.95 13.11
N ILE A 392 -9.12 5.66 12.60
CA ILE A 392 -8.95 5.13 11.25
C ILE A 392 -9.49 3.70 11.19
N LYS A 393 -10.41 3.45 10.24
CA LYS A 393 -11.07 2.16 10.03
C LYS A 393 -10.57 1.44 8.79
N GLU A 394 -10.05 2.20 7.82
CA GLU A 394 -9.63 1.70 6.52
C GLU A 394 -8.43 2.51 6.03
N LEU A 395 -7.50 1.83 5.36
CA LEU A 395 -6.41 2.47 4.60
C LEU A 395 -6.66 2.31 3.10
N TYR A 396 -6.16 3.25 2.32
CA TYR A 396 -6.09 3.15 0.86
C TYR A 396 -4.63 3.11 0.44
N ILE A 397 -4.28 2.16 -0.43
CA ILE A 397 -2.92 1.93 -0.88
C ILE A 397 -2.80 1.96 -2.40
N HIS A 398 -1.63 2.34 -2.90
CA HIS A 398 -1.19 2.06 -4.26
C HIS A 398 -0.27 0.85 -4.20
N ASP A 399 -0.73 -0.26 -4.78
CA ASP A 399 -0.02 -1.53 -4.83
C ASP A 399 0.12 -1.96 -6.29
N ASP A 400 1.34 -2.13 -6.78
CA ASP A 400 1.63 -2.36 -8.19
C ASP A 400 1.10 -3.71 -8.72
N GLN A 401 0.78 -4.65 -7.83
CA GLN A 401 0.21 -5.94 -8.19
C GLN A 401 -1.33 -5.99 -8.04
N ILE A 402 -1.92 -4.99 -7.38
CA ILE A 402 -3.38 -4.87 -7.23
C ILE A 402 -3.91 -3.72 -8.09
N GLY A 403 -3.59 -2.47 -7.73
CA GLY A 403 -4.14 -1.28 -8.36
C GLY A 403 -4.09 -0.02 -7.49
N PRO A 404 -4.59 1.10 -8.03
CA PRO A 404 -4.68 2.38 -7.31
C PRO A 404 -5.79 2.36 -6.25
N TYR A 405 -5.56 3.08 -5.16
CA TYR A 405 -6.51 3.25 -4.05
C TYR A 405 -7.12 1.92 -3.55
N SER A 406 -6.35 0.83 -3.56
CA SER A 406 -6.79 -0.46 -3.04
C SER A 406 -7.10 -0.38 -1.55
N ARG A 407 -8.22 -0.95 -1.14
CA ARG A 407 -8.74 -0.89 0.22
C ARG A 407 -8.01 -1.89 1.11
N VAL A 408 -7.68 -1.48 2.33
CA VAL A 408 -7.02 -2.29 3.34
C VAL A 408 -7.78 -2.18 4.65
N LEU A 409 -8.15 -3.33 5.20
CA LEU A 409 -8.76 -3.46 6.52
C LEU A 409 -7.78 -4.13 7.49
N PRO A 410 -7.86 -3.84 8.80
CA PRO A 410 -6.99 -4.44 9.79
C PRO A 410 -7.44 -5.86 10.14
N VAL A 411 -6.50 -6.75 10.43
CA VAL A 411 -6.76 -8.00 11.16
C VAL A 411 -6.30 -7.79 12.60
N GLY A 412 -7.24 -7.43 13.49
CA GLY A 412 -6.94 -6.96 14.84
C GLY A 412 -6.42 -5.51 14.86
N ASN A 413 -5.31 -5.23 14.17
CA ASN A 413 -4.78 -3.88 13.93
C ASN A 413 -4.08 -3.82 12.55
N PHE A 414 -3.59 -2.65 12.14
CA PHE A 414 -3.00 -2.45 10.81
C PHE A 414 -1.55 -2.95 10.67
N THR A 415 -1.00 -3.68 11.64
CA THR A 415 0.24 -4.45 11.43
C THR A 415 -0.01 -5.70 10.60
N GLN A 416 -1.26 -6.15 10.46
CA GLN A 416 -1.68 -7.21 9.56
C GLN A 416 -2.85 -6.73 8.70
N TRP A 417 -2.76 -6.95 7.40
CA TRP A 417 -3.69 -6.42 6.41
C TRP A 417 -4.61 -7.52 5.89
N ARG A 418 -5.89 -7.17 5.74
CA ARG A 418 -6.86 -7.89 4.92
C ARG A 418 -7.18 -7.03 3.70
N ASN A 419 -6.87 -7.55 2.52
CA ASN A 419 -7.14 -6.93 1.22
C ASN A 419 -7.12 -7.99 0.09
N GLU A 420 -7.05 -7.58 -1.17
CA GLU A 420 -7.10 -8.50 -2.32
C GLU A 420 -5.96 -9.54 -2.34
N TRP A 421 -4.81 -9.29 -1.69
CA TRP A 421 -3.79 -10.33 -1.51
C TRP A 421 -4.35 -11.55 -0.78
N THR A 422 -5.07 -11.30 0.33
CA THR A 422 -5.67 -12.36 1.15
C THR A 422 -7.00 -12.87 0.60
N GLU A 423 -7.75 -12.01 -0.10
CA GLU A 423 -9.10 -12.33 -0.54
C GLU A 423 -9.15 -12.95 -1.94
N LEU A 424 -8.21 -12.59 -2.83
CA LEU A 424 -8.24 -12.98 -4.25
C LEU A 424 -6.96 -13.66 -4.73
N TYR A 425 -5.79 -13.33 -4.15
CA TYR A 425 -4.49 -13.80 -4.65
C TYR A 425 -3.84 -14.90 -3.80
N GLY A 426 -4.61 -15.52 -2.90
CA GLY A 426 -4.20 -16.74 -2.20
C GLY A 426 -3.12 -16.55 -1.13
N CYS A 427 -2.80 -15.31 -0.74
CA CYS A 427 -1.96 -15.09 0.42
C CYS A 427 -2.73 -15.43 1.70
N SER A 428 -2.10 -16.13 2.64
CA SER A 428 -2.71 -16.36 3.95
C SER A 428 -2.61 -15.11 4.83
N ASP A 429 -1.46 -14.43 4.80
CA ASP A 429 -1.22 -13.25 5.62
C ASP A 429 -0.39 -12.19 4.91
N VAL A 430 -0.70 -10.93 5.22
CA VAL A 430 0.03 -9.74 4.77
C VAL A 430 0.44 -8.97 6.01
N LEU A 431 1.74 -8.99 6.35
CA LEU A 431 2.27 -8.34 7.54
C LEU A 431 3.06 -7.09 7.18
N VAL A 432 2.79 -5.99 7.87
CA VAL A 432 3.64 -4.80 7.85
C VAL A 432 4.75 -5.00 8.87
N TYR A 433 5.99 -5.12 8.40
CA TYR A 433 7.15 -5.25 9.29
C TYR A 433 7.91 -3.94 9.46
N LYS A 434 7.79 -3.01 8.50
CA LYS A 434 8.42 -1.69 8.56
C LYS A 434 7.64 -0.67 7.76
N LEU A 435 7.65 0.58 8.22
CA LEU A 435 7.26 1.73 7.42
C LEU A 435 8.46 2.59 7.08
N MET A 436 8.43 3.20 5.90
CA MET A 436 9.45 4.10 5.39
C MET A 436 8.79 5.40 4.95
N VAL A 437 9.28 6.52 5.45
CA VAL A 437 8.78 7.85 5.10
C VAL A 437 9.92 8.71 4.59
N PRO A 438 9.91 9.11 3.31
CA PRO A 438 10.86 10.09 2.81
C PRO A 438 10.58 11.45 3.46
N ILE A 439 11.58 12.04 4.11
CA ILE A 439 11.47 13.28 4.86
C ILE A 439 12.48 14.31 4.38
N TYR A 440 12.17 15.58 4.60
CA TYR A 440 13.10 16.66 4.34
C TYR A 440 14.24 16.65 5.39
N PRO A 441 15.52 16.84 5.02
CA PRO A 441 16.65 16.70 5.95
C PRO A 441 16.65 17.63 7.17
N LYS A 442 15.87 18.73 7.13
CA LYS A 442 15.71 19.63 8.28
C LYS A 442 14.69 19.11 9.31
N ILE A 443 13.97 18.03 9.04
CA ILE A 443 13.15 17.31 10.04
C ILE A 443 14.12 16.38 10.77
N ARG A 444 14.65 16.84 11.91
CA ARG A 444 15.72 16.15 12.65
C ARG A 444 15.19 15.37 13.86
N MET A 445 14.04 15.77 14.39
CA MET A 445 13.38 15.06 15.48
C MET A 445 12.79 13.77 14.93
N SER A 446 13.33 12.63 15.33
CA SER A 446 12.86 11.32 14.88
C SER A 446 11.46 11.00 15.38
N PHE A 447 10.72 10.22 14.59
CA PHE A 447 9.39 9.72 14.98
C PHE A 447 9.44 8.98 16.32
N ILE A 448 10.40 8.06 16.50
CA ILE A 448 10.48 7.24 17.72
C ILE A 448 10.64 8.09 18.98
N SER A 449 11.42 9.18 18.92
CA SER A 449 11.61 10.10 20.04
C SER A 449 10.30 10.78 20.46
N VAL A 450 9.53 11.29 19.50
CA VAL A 450 8.24 11.93 19.79
C VAL A 450 7.19 10.90 20.18
N TYR A 451 7.22 9.72 19.55
CA TYR A 451 6.27 8.64 19.80
C TYR A 451 6.37 8.10 21.22
N GLN A 452 7.57 8.02 21.81
CA GLN A 452 7.72 7.72 23.24
C GLN A 452 7.01 8.75 24.14
N GLY A 453 7.13 10.04 23.83
CA GLY A 453 6.40 11.10 24.53
C GLY A 453 4.88 11.01 24.35
N PHE A 454 4.45 10.65 23.13
CA PHE A 454 3.05 10.38 22.81
C PHE A 454 2.47 9.21 23.62
N LEU A 455 3.14 8.05 23.63
CA LEU A 455 2.72 6.88 24.41
C LEU A 455 2.62 7.20 25.90
N LYS A 456 3.63 7.89 26.47
CA LYS A 456 3.62 8.30 27.87
C LYS A 456 2.41 9.18 28.20
N LYS A 457 2.05 10.12 27.34
CA LYS A 457 0.85 10.96 27.50
C LYS A 457 -0.42 10.12 27.35
N LYS A 458 -0.50 9.26 26.33
CA LYS A 458 -1.64 8.35 26.10
C LYS A 458 -1.94 7.50 27.34
N ARG A 459 -0.93 6.85 27.93
CA ARG A 459 -1.10 6.08 29.19
C ARG A 459 -1.58 6.93 30.36
N LYS A 460 -1.09 8.17 30.48
CA LYS A 460 -1.52 9.08 31.54
C LYS A 460 -2.99 9.46 31.38
N LEU A 461 -3.47 9.70 30.16
CA LEU A 461 -4.87 10.03 29.87
C LEU A 461 -5.79 8.83 30.14
N GLU A 462 -5.40 7.64 29.70
CA GLU A 462 -6.16 6.40 29.93
C GLU A 462 -6.37 6.12 31.43
N LYS A 463 -5.32 6.31 32.24
CA LYS A 463 -5.41 6.15 33.71
C LYS A 463 -6.38 7.12 34.36
N ARG A 464 -6.57 8.31 33.77
CA ARG A 464 -7.44 9.35 34.32
C ARG A 464 -8.86 9.32 33.77
N GLN A 465 -9.15 8.45 32.80
CA GLN A 465 -10.46 8.31 32.15
C GLN A 465 -11.05 9.64 31.63
N GLU A 466 -10.18 10.55 31.16
CA GLU A 466 -10.57 11.90 30.75
C GLU A 466 -11.39 11.96 29.44
N GLY A 467 -11.66 10.81 28.78
CA GLY A 467 -12.33 10.74 27.49
C GLY A 467 -11.57 11.43 26.35
N LEU A 468 -10.29 11.77 26.58
CA LEU A 468 -9.43 12.46 25.62
C LEU A 468 -8.71 11.47 24.72
N ILE A 469 -8.76 11.71 23.42
CA ILE A 469 -8.09 10.90 22.39
C ILE A 469 -6.85 11.66 21.91
N PRO A 470 -5.62 11.20 22.23
CA PRO A 470 -4.41 11.81 21.71
C PRO A 470 -4.15 11.38 20.26
N GLN A 471 -3.73 12.31 19.43
CA GLN A 471 -3.33 12.08 18.04
C GLN A 471 -1.99 12.76 17.75
N LEU A 472 -1.15 12.12 16.94
CA LEU A 472 0.18 12.61 16.59
C LEU A 472 0.21 13.14 15.15
N TYR A 473 0.84 14.30 14.96
CA TYR A 473 0.97 14.97 13.66
C TYR A 473 2.36 15.56 13.47
N LEU A 474 2.89 15.45 12.25
CA LEU A 474 3.95 16.30 11.74
C LEU A 474 3.32 17.36 10.84
N MET A 475 3.65 18.64 11.04
CA MET A 475 3.11 19.73 10.23
C MET A 475 4.17 20.75 9.85
N GLN A 476 3.98 21.37 8.68
CA GLN A 476 4.64 22.63 8.37
C GLN A 476 4.00 23.76 9.20
N VAL A 477 4.84 24.67 9.72
CA VAL A 477 4.37 25.81 10.52
C VAL A 477 3.32 26.65 9.80
N LYS A 478 3.40 26.80 8.48
CA LYS A 478 2.37 27.51 7.68
C LYS A 478 1.00 26.85 7.80
N LYS A 479 0.93 25.53 7.66
CA LYS A 479 -0.31 24.75 7.83
C LYS A 479 -0.80 24.82 9.28
N TYR A 480 0.11 24.73 10.25
CA TYR A 480 -0.24 24.79 11.66
C TYR A 480 -0.79 26.17 12.08
N LYS A 481 -0.13 27.27 11.70
CA LYS A 481 -0.64 28.62 11.96
C LYS A 481 -1.99 28.86 11.26
N LYS A 482 -2.21 28.33 10.06
CA LYS A 482 -3.52 28.38 9.38
C LYS A 482 -4.60 27.64 10.18
N PHE A 483 -4.27 26.50 10.79
CA PHE A 483 -5.17 25.80 11.71
C PHE A 483 -5.47 26.65 12.95
N LEU A 484 -4.45 27.19 13.63
CA LEU A 484 -4.62 28.04 14.81
C LEU A 484 -5.46 29.30 14.53
N LEU A 485 -5.30 29.91 13.34
CA LEU A 485 -6.10 31.07 12.92
C LEU A 485 -7.61 30.78 12.93
N LYS A 486 -8.03 29.54 12.66
CA LYS A 486 -9.44 29.14 12.67
C LYS A 486 -9.98 28.80 14.06
N LYS A 487 -9.14 28.69 15.08
CA LYS A 487 -9.53 28.31 16.45
C LYS A 487 -9.59 29.52 17.38
N THR A 488 -10.46 29.47 18.38
CA THR A 488 -10.59 30.51 19.42
C THR A 488 -9.95 29.99 20.69
N PHE A 489 -9.02 30.74 21.28
CA PHE A 489 -8.31 30.40 22.51
C PHE A 489 -7.55 31.61 23.07
N ASN A 490 -7.22 31.55 24.37
CA ASN A 490 -6.47 32.59 25.08
C ASN A 490 -5.04 32.79 24.52
N ASN A 491 -4.50 34.02 24.55
CA ASN A 491 -3.15 34.37 24.08
C ASN A 491 -2.85 34.03 22.60
N LYS A 492 -3.88 33.90 21.75
CA LYS A 492 -3.74 33.55 20.32
C LYS A 492 -2.79 34.47 19.55
N ILE A 493 -2.86 35.78 19.77
CA ILE A 493 -2.01 36.76 19.08
C ILE A 493 -0.53 36.52 19.41
N ASP A 494 -0.20 36.34 20.69
CA ASP A 494 1.17 36.10 21.14
C ASP A 494 1.71 34.79 20.59
N ILE A 495 0.89 33.73 20.63
CA ILE A 495 1.25 32.44 20.06
C ILE A 495 1.53 32.57 18.56
N LEU A 496 0.66 33.22 17.79
CA LEU A 496 0.85 33.38 16.33
C LEU A 496 2.10 34.21 15.99
N LYS A 497 2.51 35.15 16.85
CA LYS A 497 3.73 35.96 16.71
C LYS A 497 5.01 35.20 17.10
N ARG A 498 4.92 34.10 17.85
CA ARG A 498 6.12 33.35 18.27
C ARG A 498 6.94 32.84 17.07
N PRO A 499 8.28 32.82 17.19
CA PRO A 499 9.14 32.14 16.24
C PRO A 499 8.93 30.62 16.39
N PHE A 500 8.38 30.00 15.35
CA PHE A 500 8.23 28.56 15.25
C PHE A 500 9.24 28.01 14.23
N PRO A 501 9.78 26.81 14.45
CA PRO A 501 10.57 26.12 13.44
C PRO A 501 9.71 25.79 12.21
N ARG A 502 10.33 25.55 11.06
CA ARG A 502 9.62 25.24 9.80
C ARG A 502 8.70 24.01 9.94
N PHE A 503 9.15 23.02 10.72
CA PHE A 503 8.42 21.77 10.97
C PHE A 503 8.19 21.61 12.47
N VAL A 504 6.99 21.19 12.83
CA VAL A 504 6.57 20.97 14.22
C VAL A 504 5.91 19.62 14.35
N TRP A 505 6.26 18.90 15.41
CA TRP A 505 5.52 17.74 15.87
C TRP A 505 4.45 18.19 16.84
N ILE A 506 3.25 17.65 16.72
CA ILE A 506 2.08 18.04 17.51
C ILE A 506 1.42 16.78 18.06
N ILE A 507 1.28 16.71 19.38
CA ILE A 507 0.36 15.77 20.04
C ILE A 507 -0.90 16.55 20.37
N ARG A 508 -1.98 16.26 19.65
CA ARG A 508 -3.28 16.89 19.81
C ARG A 508 -4.19 16.04 20.67
N LEU A 509 -4.84 16.64 21.65
CA LEU A 509 -5.88 16.01 22.46
C LEU A 509 -7.26 16.38 21.94
N LEU A 510 -8.07 15.38 21.61
CA LEU A 510 -9.45 15.55 21.19
C LEU A 510 -10.42 15.14 22.30
N PHE A 511 -11.50 15.89 22.48
CA PHE A 511 -12.69 15.46 23.23
C PHE A 511 -13.89 15.50 22.30
N ARG A 512 -14.59 14.37 22.10
CA ARG A 512 -15.72 14.27 21.14
C ARG A 512 -15.36 14.87 19.78
N ASN A 513 -14.25 14.40 19.21
CA ASN A 513 -13.64 14.87 17.96
C ASN A 513 -13.23 16.37 17.90
N THR A 514 -13.34 17.11 19.01
CA THR A 514 -12.98 18.53 19.07
C THR A 514 -11.59 18.74 19.68
N PRO A 515 -10.67 19.47 19.02
CA PRO A 515 -9.36 19.79 19.58
C PRO A 515 -9.47 20.59 20.88
N THR A 516 -8.82 20.11 21.93
CA THR A 516 -8.82 20.72 23.27
C THR A 516 -7.45 21.24 23.67
N GLN A 517 -6.37 20.56 23.29
CA GLN A 517 -5.01 20.96 23.63
C GLN A 517 -4.02 20.45 22.59
N ASP A 518 -2.98 21.24 22.30
CA ASP A 518 -1.84 20.82 21.49
C ASP A 518 -0.54 20.88 22.32
N TYR A 519 0.25 19.81 22.26
CA TYR A 519 1.65 19.79 22.72
C TYR A 519 2.56 19.80 21.51
N ILE A 520 3.48 20.75 21.46
CA ILE A 520 4.29 21.06 20.30
C ILE A 520 5.75 20.79 20.62
N TYR A 521 6.42 20.12 19.69
CA TYR A 521 7.85 19.88 19.73
C TYR A 521 8.51 20.42 18.46
N ASP A 522 9.73 20.94 18.62
CA ASP A 522 10.51 21.46 17.51
C ASP A 522 10.99 20.33 16.59
N GLY A 523 10.38 20.19 15.40
CA GLY A 523 10.75 19.16 14.45
C GLY A 523 12.16 19.30 13.86
N THR A 524 12.80 20.45 14.06
CA THR A 524 14.15 20.76 13.54
C THR A 524 15.26 20.58 14.57
N SER A 525 14.89 20.30 15.83
CA SER A 525 15.81 19.95 16.91
C SER A 525 15.96 18.44 17.04
N VAL A 526 17.07 17.99 17.61
CA VAL A 526 17.26 16.59 18.06
C VAL A 526 16.83 16.38 19.51
N TYR A 527 16.55 17.47 20.24
CA TYR A 527 16.18 17.41 21.66
C TYR A 527 14.68 17.63 21.85
N LEU A 528 14.08 16.80 22.70
CA LEU A 528 12.68 16.95 23.11
C LEU A 528 12.54 18.20 23.98
N LYS A 529 12.02 19.28 23.39
CA LYS A 529 11.55 20.48 24.10
C LYS A 529 10.07 20.69 23.79
N GLU A 530 9.25 20.60 24.82
CA GLU A 530 7.80 20.68 24.73
C GLU A 530 7.31 22.12 24.98
N LYS A 531 6.28 22.54 24.25
CA LYS A 531 5.44 23.71 24.55
C LYS A 531 3.97 23.31 24.43
N SER A 532 3.10 23.78 25.31
CA SER A 532 1.65 23.49 25.25
C SER A 532 0.83 24.71 24.82
N ILE A 533 -0.30 24.44 24.17
CA ILE A 533 -1.36 25.40 23.83
C ILE A 533 -2.70 24.78 24.25
N ASP A 534 -3.46 25.49 25.07
CA ASP A 534 -4.81 25.10 25.48
C ASP A 534 -5.85 25.82 24.60
N PHE A 535 -6.82 25.07 24.09
CA PHE A 535 -7.93 25.62 23.30
C PHE A 535 -9.20 25.84 24.13
N LYS A 536 -9.23 25.38 25.39
CA LYS A 536 -10.30 25.73 26.32
C LYS A 536 -10.08 27.17 26.78
N ASN A 537 -11.15 27.97 26.74
CA ASN A 537 -11.13 29.31 27.28
C ASN A 537 -11.21 29.30 28.80
#